data_AF-A0A5C6RZE4-F1
#
_entry.id   AF-A0A5C6RZE4-F1
#
_cell.length_a   1.000
_cell.length_b   1.000
_cell.length_c   1.000
_cell.angle_alpha   90.00
_cell.angle_beta   90.00
_cell.angle_gamma   90.00
#
_symmetry.space_group_name_H-M   'P 1'
#
loop_
_entity.id
_entity.type
_entity.pdbx_description
1 polymer ?
#
loop_
_entity_poly.entity_id
_entity_poly.type
_entity_poly.pdbx_seq_one_letter_code
_entity_poly.pdbx_strand_id
1 'polypeptide(L)'
;MAKQLAARLGAAGDQKDYSRRRTASRSFFGSFQYHQAVIQCENRMNLDLVPSGQILPEERARSMRVLIHFKQRTSKNKKVVDDVDGPFRQSLP
;
A
#
# COMPACT_ATOMS: atom_id res chain seq x y z
N MET A 1 11.03 1.89 -13.33
CA MET A 1 11.31 1.93 -11.88
C MET A 1 12.26 0.83 -11.39
N ALA A 2 11.95 -0.47 -11.52
CA ALA A 2 12.81 -1.55 -10.97
C ALA A 2 14.27 -1.53 -11.49
N LYS A 3 14.48 -1.28 -12.79
CA LYS A 3 15.81 -1.11 -13.39
C LYS A 3 16.57 0.10 -12.81
N GLN A 4 15.88 1.21 -12.57
CA GLN A 4 16.48 2.42 -11.95
C GLN A 4 16.81 2.20 -10.48
N LEU A 5 15.95 1.47 -9.76
CA LEU A 5 16.17 1.13 -8.36
C LEU A 5 17.40 0.22 -8.20
N ALA A 6 17.57 -0.76 -9.11
CA ALA A 6 18.75 -1.61 -9.17
C ALA A 6 20.02 -0.82 -9.53
N ALA A 7 19.93 0.17 -10.41
CA ALA A 7 21.06 1.03 -10.74
C ALA A 7 21.52 1.89 -9.55
N ARG A 8 20.59 2.38 -8.71
CA ARG A 8 20.93 3.21 -7.53
C ARG A 8 21.38 2.44 -6.31
N LEU A 9 20.77 1.29 -6.06
CA LEU A 9 21.09 0.46 -4.89
C LEU A 9 22.20 -0.57 -5.17
N GLY A 10 22.78 -0.55 -6.38
CA GLY A 10 23.64 -1.61 -6.90
C GLY A 10 22.88 -2.90 -7.21
N ALA A 11 23.53 -3.84 -7.90
CA ALA A 11 23.00 -5.21 -8.00
C ALA A 11 22.76 -5.78 -6.59
N ALA A 12 21.73 -6.60 -6.42
CA ALA A 12 21.56 -7.30 -5.15
C ALA A 12 22.82 -8.16 -4.93
N GLY A 13 23.59 -7.87 -3.87
CA GLY A 13 24.85 -8.54 -3.60
C GLY A 13 24.68 -10.04 -3.30
N ASP A 14 23.51 -10.42 -2.78
CA ASP A 14 23.09 -11.81 -2.56
C ASP A 14 21.57 -12.02 -2.83
N GLN A 15 21.15 -13.29 -2.82
CA GLN A 15 19.74 -13.70 -2.99
C GLN A 15 18.81 -13.17 -1.89
N LYS A 16 19.37 -12.92 -0.69
CA LYS A 16 18.64 -12.43 0.49
C LYS A 16 18.24 -10.98 0.30
N ASP A 17 19.14 -10.15 -0.23
CA ASP A 17 18.91 -8.74 -0.52
C ASP A 17 17.94 -8.57 -1.69
N TYR A 18 18.02 -9.42 -2.71
CA TYR A 18 17.01 -9.46 -3.76
C TYR A 18 15.60 -9.72 -3.19
N SER A 19 15.50 -10.72 -2.31
CA SER A 19 14.24 -11.10 -1.66
C SER A 19 13.70 -9.97 -0.79
N ARG A 20 14.56 -9.32 0.00
CA ARG A 20 14.20 -8.15 0.82
C ARG A 20 13.68 -7.00 -0.02
N ARG A 21 14.39 -6.64 -1.10
CA ARG A 21 13.98 -5.56 -2.02
C ARG A 21 12.65 -5.86 -2.68
N ARG A 22 12.42 -7.10 -3.09
CA ARG A 22 11.14 -7.55 -3.65
C ARG A 22 10.01 -7.43 -2.63
N THR A 23 10.22 -7.87 -1.39
CA THR A 23 9.23 -7.78 -0.32
C THR A 23 8.90 -6.32 -0.01
N ALA A 24 9.91 -5.46 0.16
CA ALA A 24 9.71 -4.04 0.41
C ALA A 24 8.93 -3.36 -0.73
N SER A 25 9.28 -3.66 -1.97
CA SER A 25 8.56 -3.13 -3.15
C SER A 25 7.10 -3.58 -3.16
N ARG A 26 6.82 -4.85 -2.89
CA ARG A 26 5.45 -5.38 -2.83
C ARG A 26 4.65 -4.71 -1.72
N SER A 27 5.24 -4.52 -0.53
CA SER A 27 4.59 -3.82 0.58
C SER A 27 4.27 -2.37 0.22
N PHE A 28 5.20 -1.66 -0.40
CA PHE A 28 4.99 -0.27 -0.82
C PHE A 28 3.87 -0.14 -1.86
N PHE A 29 3.94 -0.90 -2.96
CA PHE A 29 2.93 -0.85 -4.03
C PHE A 29 1.58 -1.43 -3.63
N GLY A 30 1.53 -2.24 -2.58
CA GLY A 30 0.28 -2.73 -1.98
C GLY A 30 -0.25 -1.83 -0.87
N SER A 31 0.41 -0.70 -0.55
CA SER A 31 0.00 0.16 0.55
C SER A 31 -1.24 0.99 0.22
N PHE A 32 -2.02 1.32 1.24
CA PHE A 32 -3.17 2.21 1.14
C PHE A 32 -2.77 3.58 0.54
N GLN A 33 -1.67 4.15 1.02
CA GLN A 33 -1.15 5.45 0.56
C GLN A 33 -0.78 5.43 -0.92
N TYR A 34 -0.14 4.35 -1.41
CA TYR A 34 0.18 4.24 -2.82
C TYR A 34 -1.09 4.26 -3.69
N HIS A 35 -2.11 3.49 -3.32
CA HIS A 35 -3.36 3.47 -4.06
C HIS A 35 -4.15 4.79 -3.99
N GLN A 36 -4.06 5.53 -2.88
CA GLN A 36 -4.59 6.90 -2.82
C GLN A 36 -3.87 7.83 -3.80
N ALA A 37 -2.54 7.78 -3.84
CA ALA A 37 -1.74 8.60 -4.76
C ALA A 37 -2.08 8.29 -6.23
N VAL A 38 -2.26 7.01 -6.60
CA VAL A 38 -2.68 6.62 -7.95
C VAL A 38 -4.02 7.25 -8.33
N ILE A 39 -4.96 7.39 -7.39
CA ILE A 39 -6.27 7.99 -7.67
C ILE A 39 -6.18 9.51 -7.81
N GLN A 40 -5.32 10.16 -7.03
CA GLN A 40 -5.24 11.61 -6.94
C GLN A 40 -4.32 12.22 -8.01
N CYS A 41 -3.23 11.54 -8.36
CA CYS A 41 -2.21 12.07 -9.25
C CYS A 41 -2.45 11.73 -10.73
N GLU A 42 -2.01 12.61 -11.61
CA GLU A 42 -2.08 12.42 -13.06
C GLU A 42 -0.86 11.69 -13.62
N ASN A 43 0.32 11.98 -13.07
CA ASN A 43 1.59 11.50 -13.58
C ASN A 43 2.26 10.52 -12.62
N ARG A 44 3.01 9.59 -13.19
CA ARG A 44 4.00 8.76 -12.51
C ARG A 44 5.28 9.56 -12.36
N MET A 45 5.95 9.37 -11.25
CA MET A 45 7.26 9.98 -11.00
C MET A 45 8.35 8.91 -11.08
N ASN A 46 9.48 9.25 -11.68
CA ASN A 46 10.69 8.47 -11.54
C ASN A 46 11.40 8.80 -10.21
N LEU A 47 12.55 8.17 -9.97
CA LEU A 47 13.33 8.37 -8.75
C LEU A 47 14.00 9.76 -8.67
N ASP A 48 13.97 10.54 -9.74
CA ASP A 48 14.46 11.93 -9.81
C ASP A 48 13.34 12.94 -9.66
N LEU A 49 12.14 12.48 -9.28
CA LEU A 49 10.94 13.32 -9.16
C LEU A 49 10.59 14.02 -10.48
N VAL A 50 10.90 13.38 -11.60
CA VAL A 50 10.50 13.82 -12.93
C VAL A 50 9.33 12.95 -13.44
N PRO A 51 8.31 13.56 -14.07
CA PRO A 51 7.23 12.80 -14.69
C PRO A 51 7.76 11.77 -15.68
N SER A 52 7.33 10.51 -15.54
CA SER A 52 7.82 9.38 -16.34
C SER A 52 6.70 8.59 -17.02
N GLY A 53 5.53 9.20 -17.17
CA GLY A 53 4.33 8.59 -17.75
C GLY A 53 3.08 9.02 -17.02
N GLN A 54 1.92 8.68 -17.58
CA GLN A 54 0.62 9.01 -17.00
C GLN A 54 0.03 7.82 -16.23
N ILE A 55 -0.85 8.13 -15.29
CA ILE A 55 -1.72 7.15 -14.64
C ILE A 55 -2.92 6.90 -15.55
N LEU A 56 -3.12 5.65 -15.94
CA LEU A 56 -4.21 5.29 -16.83
C LEU A 56 -5.55 5.20 -16.06
N PRO A 57 -6.69 5.46 -16.71
CA PRO A 57 -8.01 5.35 -16.08
C PRO A 57 -8.27 3.97 -15.44
N GLU A 58 -7.82 2.90 -16.09
CA GLU A 58 -7.95 1.53 -15.61
C GLU A 58 -7.20 1.28 -14.29
N GLU A 59 -6.08 1.97 -14.10
CA GLU A 59 -5.24 1.88 -12.91
C GLU A 59 -5.85 2.64 -11.75
N ARG A 60 -6.48 3.78 -12.01
CA ARG A 60 -7.33 4.49 -11.04
C ARG A 60 -8.49 3.60 -10.60
N ALA A 61 -9.22 3.01 -11.56
CA ALA A 61 -10.35 2.12 -11.27
C ALA A 61 -9.91 0.89 -10.45
N ARG A 62 -8.76 0.29 -10.78
CA ARG A 62 -8.16 -0.80 -9.99
C ARG A 62 -7.84 -0.35 -8.56
N SER A 63 -7.21 0.81 -8.40
CA SER A 63 -6.84 1.33 -7.08
C SER A 63 -8.06 1.66 -6.22
N MET A 64 -9.13 2.20 -6.80
CA MET A 64 -10.40 2.40 -6.09
C MET A 64 -10.96 1.09 -5.53
N ARG A 65 -10.96 0.01 -6.33
CA ARG A 65 -11.40 -1.32 -5.86
C ARG A 65 -10.55 -1.82 -4.70
N VAL A 66 -9.22 -1.65 -4.76
CA VAL A 66 -8.31 -2.04 -3.68
C VAL A 66 -8.59 -1.26 -2.39
N LEU A 67 -8.82 0.06 -2.47
CA LEU A 67 -9.16 0.86 -1.29
C LEU A 67 -10.50 0.46 -0.67
N ILE A 68 -11.50 0.11 -1.48
CA ILE A 68 -12.77 -0.45 -1.00
C ILE A 68 -12.52 -1.74 -0.21
N HIS A 69 -11.68 -2.64 -0.75
CA HIS A 69 -11.32 -3.87 -0.04
C HIS A 69 -10.60 -3.59 1.28
N PHE A 70 -9.69 -2.62 1.34
CA PHE A 70 -9.05 -2.24 2.60
C PHE A 70 -10.06 -1.73 3.62
N LYS A 71 -10.98 -0.85 3.21
CA LYS A 71 -12.05 -0.34 4.07
C LYS A 71 -12.94 -1.46 4.61
N GLN A 72 -13.30 -2.42 3.77
CA GLN A 72 -14.09 -3.58 4.19
C GLN A 72 -13.34 -4.48 5.18
N ARG A 73 -12.03 -4.69 4.99
CA ARG A 73 -11.22 -5.49 5.91
C ARG A 73 -11.07 -4.82 7.27
N THR A 74 -10.84 -3.52 7.31
CA THR A 74 -10.74 -2.79 8.59
C THR A 74 -12.08 -2.72 9.31
N SER A 75 -13.20 -2.52 8.60
CA SER A 75 -14.54 -2.58 9.20
C SER A 75 -14.90 -3.96 9.76
N LYS A 76 -14.48 -5.05 9.09
CA LYS A 76 -14.68 -6.42 9.59
C LYS A 76 -13.84 -6.69 10.83
N ASN A 77 -12.58 -6.27 10.85
CA ASN A 77 -11.74 -6.39 12.04
C ASN A 77 -12.24 -5.52 13.20
N LYS A 78 -12.81 -4.35 12.91
CA LYS A 78 -13.39 -3.49 13.96
C LYS A 78 -14.59 -4.14 14.65
N LYS A 79 -15.48 -4.81 13.89
CA LYS A 79 -16.59 -5.58 14.49
C LYS A 79 -16.10 -6.69 15.42
N VAL A 80 -14.99 -7.38 15.07
CA VAL A 80 -14.40 -8.41 15.95
C VAL A 80 -13.84 -7.82 17.24
N VAL A 81 -13.39 -6.56 17.26
CA VAL A 81 -12.91 -5.91 18.49
C VAL A 81 -14.10 -5.40 19.32
N ASP A 82 -15.11 -4.82 18.68
CA ASP A 82 -16.30 -4.32 19.37
C ASP A 82 -17.18 -5.47 19.95
N ASP A 83 -17.13 -6.68 19.37
CA ASP A 83 -17.81 -7.88 19.88
C ASP A 83 -17.05 -8.57 21.04
N VAL A 84 -15.79 -8.18 21.32
CA VAL A 84 -14.99 -8.70 22.45
C VAL A 84 -15.14 -7.80 23.70
N ASP A 85 -15.62 -6.57 23.55
CA ASP A 85 -16.03 -5.70 24.66
C ASP A 85 -17.53 -5.87 24.97
N GLY A 86 -17.88 -7.06 25.45
CA GLY A 86 -19.14 -7.31 26.15
C GLY A 86 -19.27 -6.47 27.44
N PRO A 87 -20.49 -6.26 27.96
CA PRO A 87 -20.85 -5.13 28.83
C PRO A 87 -20.35 -5.30 30.27
N PHE A 88 -19.07 -5.05 30.53
CA PHE A 88 -18.56 -4.80 31.89
C PHE A 88 -18.54 -3.30 32.19
N ARG A 89 -19.74 -2.69 32.17
CA ARG A 89 -20.02 -1.51 33.01
C ARG A 89 -20.97 -1.92 34.12
N GLN A 90 -20.49 -2.82 34.99
CA GLN A 90 -21.09 -2.94 36.31
C GLN A 90 -20.53 -1.81 37.17
N SER A 91 -21.44 -0.86 37.41
CA SER A 91 -21.47 0.13 38.48
C SER A 91 -20.80 -0.34 39.77
N LEU A 92 -19.94 0.51 40.33
CA LEU A 92 -19.44 0.43 41.71
C LEU A 92 -19.15 1.87 42.20
N PRO A 93 -19.19 2.12 43.51
CA PRO A 93 -20.33 2.65 44.28
C PRO A 93 -20.50 4.17 44.24
#